data_AF-A0A921N0V0-F1
#
_entry.id   AF-A0A921N0V0-F1
#
_cell.length_a   1.000
_cell.length_b   1.000
_cell.length_c   1.000
_cell.angle_alpha   90.00
_cell.angle_beta   90.00
_cell.angle_gamma   90.00
#
_symmetry.space_group_name_H-M   'P 1'
#
loop_
_entity.id
_entity.type
_entity.pdbx_description
1 polymer ?
#
loop_
_entity_poly.entity_id
_entity_poly.type
_entity_poly.pdbx_seq_one_letter_code
_entity_poly.pdbx_strand_id
1 'polypeptide(L)'
;MEENKKVDRLSIIKNIILVAFVVILVKILYMTTFKYEHYTEMAENKTYKQLLIKAPRGEIKDRYGRLLAGNKNLFTVQVSGDGIKKKDSNGESMANDICLKLINLLEKNGEEYIDEFPIYIENGKYYYTFDKNIREYKNNNDIPQELDAKESFYYLVDKLIAEGILTQEDRNLEATKLQKKLNENSYYPPILVSKWLFTEEKNKQDWLESYGIKDINISAKKAFNKLRNSENYKIDKNLSD
;
A
#
# COMPACT_ATOMS: atom_id res chain seq x y z
N MET A 1 -54.37 -58.25 -53.76
CA MET A 1 -53.79 -58.25 -52.41
C MET A 1 -52.67 -57.23 -52.43
N GLU A 2 -52.97 -55.98 -52.11
CA GLU A 2 -51.98 -54.91 -51.96
C GLU A 2 -52.44 -54.02 -50.79
N GLU A 3 -51.79 -54.19 -49.63
CA GLU A 3 -52.02 -53.33 -48.48
C GLU A 3 -51.29 -51.99 -48.67
N ASN A 4 -52.06 -50.91 -48.79
CA ASN A 4 -51.54 -49.55 -48.77
C ASN A 4 -51.04 -49.21 -47.36
N LYS A 5 -49.72 -49.27 -47.19
CA LYS A 5 -49.00 -48.94 -45.95
C LYS A 5 -49.16 -47.44 -45.60
N LYS A 6 -50.09 -47.11 -44.71
CA LYS A 6 -50.20 -45.76 -44.13
C LYS A 6 -48.92 -45.46 -43.34
N VAL A 7 -48.07 -44.59 -43.89
CA VAL A 7 -46.86 -44.15 -43.19
C VAL A 7 -47.28 -43.31 -41.98
N ASP A 8 -46.84 -43.74 -40.79
CA ASP A 8 -47.16 -43.08 -39.53
C ASP A 8 -46.46 -41.71 -39.47
N ARG A 9 -47.25 -40.63 -39.42
CA ARG A 9 -46.76 -39.23 -39.51
C ARG A 9 -45.72 -38.92 -38.43
N LEU A 10 -45.87 -39.55 -37.25
CA LEU A 10 -44.93 -39.43 -36.13
C LEU A 10 -43.56 -40.05 -36.45
N SER A 11 -43.52 -41.14 -37.21
CA SER A 11 -42.28 -41.81 -37.60
C SER A 11 -41.46 -40.97 -38.59
N ILE A 12 -42.14 -40.28 -39.51
CA ILE A 12 -41.51 -39.34 -40.46
C ILE A 12 -40.90 -38.16 -39.70
N ILE A 13 -41.64 -37.54 -38.78
CA ILE A 13 -41.16 -36.41 -37.97
C ILE A 13 -39.95 -36.84 -37.11
N LYS A 14 -40.01 -38.01 -36.48
CA LYS A 14 -38.90 -38.57 -35.69
C LYS A 14 -37.63 -38.72 -36.54
N ASN A 15 -37.75 -39.23 -37.76
CA ASN A 15 -36.61 -39.40 -38.66
C ASN A 15 -36.02 -38.06 -39.10
N ILE A 16 -36.85 -37.05 -39.39
CA ILE A 16 -36.36 -35.70 -39.73
C ILE A 16 -35.57 -35.10 -38.56
N ILE A 17 -36.11 -35.20 -37.34
CA ILE A 17 -35.44 -34.72 -36.12
C ILE A 17 -34.12 -35.47 -35.90
N LEU A 18 -34.11 -36.80 -36.08
CA LEU A 18 -32.89 -37.62 -35.97
C LEU A 18 -31.81 -37.14 -36.95
N VAL A 19 -32.17 -36.91 -38.22
CA VAL A 19 -31.25 -36.42 -39.24
C VAL A 19 -30.71 -35.03 -38.86
N ALA A 20 -31.56 -34.13 -38.35
CA ALA A 20 -31.12 -32.82 -37.88
C ALA A 20 -30.10 -32.92 -36.74
N PHE A 21 -30.32 -33.81 -35.77
CA PHE A 21 -29.36 -34.07 -34.68
C PHE A 21 -28.03 -34.61 -35.21
N VAL A 22 -28.05 -35.52 -36.17
CA VAL A 22 -26.82 -36.05 -36.79
C VAL A 22 -26.03 -34.94 -37.48
N VAL A 23 -26.71 -34.04 -38.21
CA VAL A 23 -26.06 -32.90 -38.86
C VAL A 23 -25.42 -31.95 -37.83
N ILE A 24 -26.10 -31.67 -36.72
CA ILE A 24 -25.56 -30.85 -35.62
C ILE A 24 -24.34 -31.53 -35.00
N LEU A 25 -24.39 -32.84 -34.74
CA LEU A 25 -23.27 -33.62 -34.19
C LEU A 25 -22.04 -33.56 -35.09
N VAL A 26 -22.22 -33.78 -36.40
CA VAL A 26 -21.12 -33.68 -37.38
C VAL A 26 -20.55 -32.25 -37.40
N LYS A 27 -21.40 -31.23 -37.31
CA LYS A 27 -20.95 -29.83 -37.27
C LYS A 27 -20.13 -29.52 -36.01
N ILE A 28 -20.55 -30.04 -34.86
CA ILE A 28 -19.82 -29.90 -33.59
C ILE A 28 -18.46 -30.59 -33.69
N LEU A 29 -18.41 -31.85 -34.14
CA LEU A 29 -17.15 -32.59 -34.32
C LEU A 29 -16.20 -31.88 -35.28
N TYR A 30 -16.73 -31.30 -36.37
CA TYR A 30 -15.93 -30.49 -37.29
C TYR A 30 -15.33 -29.26 -36.60
N MET A 31 -16.11 -28.56 -35.77
CA MET A 31 -15.65 -27.37 -35.06
C MET A 31 -14.64 -27.71 -33.95
N THR A 32 -14.85 -28.80 -33.22
CA THR A 32 -14.02 -29.21 -32.08
C THR A 32 -12.75 -29.95 -32.47
N THR A 33 -12.72 -30.65 -33.60
CA THR A 33 -11.58 -31.50 -34.00
C THR A 33 -10.81 -30.92 -35.18
N PHE A 34 -11.49 -30.56 -36.27
CA PHE A 34 -10.81 -30.13 -37.50
C PHE A 34 -10.44 -28.64 -37.49
N LYS A 35 -11.22 -27.79 -36.82
CA LYS A 35 -10.99 -26.34 -36.75
C LYS A 35 -10.82 -25.82 -35.32
N TYR A 36 -10.35 -26.67 -34.42
CA TYR A 36 -10.20 -26.34 -33.00
C TYR A 36 -9.43 -25.05 -32.78
N GLU A 37 -8.24 -24.92 -33.36
CA GLU A 37 -7.36 -23.77 -33.16
C GLU A 37 -8.01 -22.47 -33.63
N HIS A 38 -8.55 -22.46 -34.85
CA HIS A 38 -9.20 -21.28 -35.43
C HIS A 38 -10.42 -20.82 -34.61
N TYR A 39 -11.26 -21.73 -34.13
CA TYR A 39 -12.44 -21.35 -33.32
C TYR A 39 -12.07 -21.01 -31.88
N THR A 40 -11.01 -21.60 -31.33
CA THR A 40 -10.46 -21.25 -30.00
C THR A 40 -9.85 -19.85 -30.04
N GLU A 41 -9.02 -19.54 -31.03
CA GLU A 41 -8.44 -18.22 -31.24
C GLU A 41 -9.54 -17.15 -31.42
N MET A 42 -10.57 -17.45 -32.21
CA MET A 42 -11.72 -16.56 -32.34
C MET A 42 -12.50 -16.37 -31.02
N ALA A 43 -12.58 -17.40 -30.16
CA ALA A 43 -13.27 -17.31 -28.88
C ALA A 43 -12.46 -16.48 -27.87
N GLU A 44 -11.15 -16.70 -27.79
CA GLU A 44 -10.22 -15.94 -26.94
C GLU A 44 -10.22 -14.46 -27.34
N ASN A 45 -10.10 -14.17 -28.64
CA ASN A 45 -10.11 -12.81 -29.19
C ASN A 45 -11.48 -12.10 -29.07
N LYS A 46 -12.57 -12.84 -28.87
CA LYS A 46 -13.92 -12.27 -28.68
C LYS A 46 -14.19 -11.82 -27.25
N THR A 47 -13.23 -11.94 -26.34
CA THR A 47 -13.35 -11.40 -24.99
C THR A 47 -13.21 -9.87 -25.03
N TYR A 48 -14.25 -9.18 -25.50
CA TYR A 48 -14.31 -7.73 -25.47
C TYR A 48 -14.56 -7.27 -24.04
N LYS A 49 -13.52 -6.78 -23.38
CA LYS A 49 -13.67 -6.06 -22.11
C LYS A 49 -14.06 -4.62 -22.43
N GLN A 50 -15.33 -4.27 -22.25
CA GLN A 50 -15.76 -2.87 -22.32
C GLN A 50 -15.11 -2.11 -21.17
N LEU A 51 -14.11 -1.28 -21.48
CA LEU A 51 -13.52 -0.36 -20.53
C LEU A 51 -14.32 0.94 -20.59
N LEU A 52 -15.13 1.19 -19.55
CA LEU A 52 -15.85 2.44 -19.41
C LEU A 52 -14.83 3.55 -19.10
N ILE A 53 -14.42 4.31 -20.11
CA ILE A 53 -13.53 5.46 -19.92
C ILE A 53 -14.36 6.59 -19.33
N LYS A 54 -14.06 6.99 -18.09
CA LYS A 54 -14.70 8.14 -17.46
C LYS A 54 -14.22 9.41 -18.15
N ALA A 55 -15.16 10.26 -18.56
CA ALA A 55 -14.84 11.57 -19.09
C ALA A 55 -14.16 12.43 -18.01
N PRO A 56 -13.17 13.28 -18.37
CA PRO A 56 -12.58 14.23 -17.45
C PRO A 56 -13.63 15.23 -16.95
N ARG A 57 -13.44 15.76 -15.74
CA ARG A 57 -14.33 16.81 -15.20
C ARG A 57 -14.09 18.13 -15.93
N GLY A 58 -15.06 19.05 -15.88
CA GLY A 58 -14.85 20.42 -16.37
C GLY A 58 -13.79 21.16 -15.56
N GLU A 59 -13.04 22.04 -16.22
CA GLU A 59 -12.08 22.94 -15.57
C GLU A 59 -12.80 24.10 -14.89
N ILE A 60 -12.40 24.45 -13.67
CA ILE A 60 -12.89 25.62 -12.95
C ILE A 60 -11.90 26.76 -13.18
N LYS A 61 -12.38 27.89 -13.70
CA LYS A 61 -11.59 29.08 -14.01
C LYS A 61 -12.14 30.31 -13.29
N ASP A 62 -11.26 31.22 -12.91
CA ASP A 62 -11.64 32.55 -12.40
C ASP A 62 -12.24 33.42 -13.54
N ARG A 63 -12.83 34.57 -13.20
CA ARG A 63 -13.39 35.57 -14.13
C ARG A 63 -12.40 36.06 -15.20
N TYR A 64 -11.09 35.96 -14.93
CA TYR A 64 -10.02 36.29 -15.86
C TYR A 64 -9.53 35.09 -16.69
N GLY A 65 -10.21 33.93 -16.60
CA GLY A 65 -9.85 32.71 -17.34
C GLY A 65 -8.70 31.90 -16.75
N ARG A 66 -8.21 32.25 -15.55
CA ARG A 66 -7.11 31.53 -14.87
C ARG A 66 -7.62 30.23 -14.27
N LEU A 67 -6.91 29.13 -14.50
CA LEU A 67 -7.27 27.80 -13.98
C LEU A 67 -7.14 27.78 -12.45
N LEU A 68 -8.24 27.44 -11.76
CA LEU A 68 -8.29 27.24 -10.31
C LEU A 68 -8.31 25.75 -9.95
N ALA A 69 -9.02 24.94 -10.73
CA ALA A 69 -9.02 23.49 -10.59
C ALA A 69 -9.17 22.82 -11.96
N GLY A 70 -8.33 21.83 -12.24
CA GLY A 70 -8.33 21.06 -13.47
C GLY A 70 -8.13 19.57 -13.20
N ASN A 71 -7.92 18.80 -14.27
CA ASN A 71 -7.58 17.38 -14.16
C ASN A 71 -6.08 17.20 -14.40
N LYS A 72 -5.47 16.28 -13.64
CA LYS A 72 -4.11 15.79 -13.90
C LYS A 72 -4.20 14.28 -14.06
N ASN A 73 -3.50 13.73 -15.05
CA ASN A 73 -3.36 12.29 -15.16
C ASN A 73 -2.38 11.80 -14.10
N LEU A 74 -2.81 10.85 -13.28
CA LEU A 74 -1.94 10.15 -12.34
C LEU A 74 -1.85 8.69 -12.76
N PHE A 75 -0.62 8.17 -12.79
CA PHE A 75 -0.35 6.77 -13.03
C PHE A 75 0.06 6.12 -11.71
N THR A 76 -0.50 4.96 -11.42
CA THR A 76 -0.17 4.19 -10.21
C THR A 76 0.45 2.88 -10.64
N VAL A 77 1.72 2.67 -10.27
CA VAL A 77 2.36 1.37 -10.42
C VAL A 77 1.85 0.46 -9.30
N GLN A 78 1.24 -0.67 -9.67
CA GLN A 78 0.81 -1.68 -8.72
C GLN A 78 1.62 -2.94 -8.96
N VAL A 79 2.22 -3.47 -7.90
CA VAL A 79 2.98 -4.72 -7.96
C VAL A 79 2.18 -5.81 -7.26
N SER A 80 1.90 -6.90 -7.98
CA SER A 80 1.22 -8.07 -7.41
C SER A 80 2.13 -8.77 -6.41
N GLY A 81 1.60 -9.09 -5.23
CA GLY A 81 2.32 -9.84 -4.19
C GLY A 81 2.76 -11.23 -4.66
N ASP A 82 1.95 -11.89 -5.49
CA ASP A 82 2.32 -13.20 -6.09
C ASP A 82 3.44 -13.05 -7.12
N GLY A 83 3.52 -11.91 -7.80
CA GLY A 83 4.58 -11.57 -8.73
C GLY A 83 5.92 -11.31 -8.03
N ILE A 84 5.90 -10.52 -6.95
CA ILE A 84 7.10 -10.19 -6.16
C ILE A 84 7.67 -11.41 -5.43
N LYS A 85 6.81 -12.32 -4.98
CA LYS A 85 7.23 -13.55 -4.27
C LYS A 85 7.72 -14.66 -5.20
N LYS A 86 7.74 -14.43 -6.52
CA LYS A 86 8.28 -15.42 -7.46
C LYS A 86 9.76 -15.62 -7.17
N LYS A 87 10.14 -16.89 -7.13
CA LYS A 87 11.53 -17.31 -7.07
C LYS A 87 12.06 -17.47 -8.49
N ASP A 88 13.31 -17.12 -8.69
CA ASP A 88 14.01 -17.40 -9.94
C ASP A 88 14.28 -18.91 -10.11
N SER A 89 14.91 -19.30 -11.21
CA SER A 89 15.29 -20.69 -11.48
C SER A 89 16.27 -21.27 -10.44
N ASN A 90 16.92 -20.43 -9.63
CA ASN A 90 17.86 -20.81 -8.58
C ASN A 90 17.20 -20.84 -7.19
N GLY A 91 15.90 -20.52 -7.09
CA GLY A 91 15.16 -20.52 -5.83
C GLY A 91 15.28 -19.23 -5.01
N GLU A 92 15.90 -18.19 -5.55
CA GLU A 92 16.12 -16.89 -4.90
C GLU A 92 14.97 -15.92 -5.18
N SER A 93 14.70 -15.04 -4.21
CA SER A 93 13.61 -14.08 -4.30
C SER A 93 13.92 -12.99 -5.33
N MET A 94 13.05 -12.82 -6.32
CA MET A 94 13.20 -11.76 -7.34
C MET A 94 12.73 -10.37 -6.84
N ALA A 95 12.25 -10.27 -5.60
CA ALA A 95 11.67 -9.06 -5.05
C ALA A 95 12.64 -7.87 -5.10
N ASN A 96 13.90 -8.07 -4.66
CA ASN A 96 14.90 -7.02 -4.60
C ASN A 96 15.23 -6.47 -6.00
N ASP A 97 15.36 -7.36 -6.99
CA ASP A 97 15.65 -6.96 -8.37
C ASP A 97 14.52 -6.14 -8.99
N ILE A 98 13.27 -6.54 -8.72
CA ILE A 98 12.08 -5.82 -9.19
C ILE A 98 12.02 -4.44 -8.53
N CYS A 99 12.20 -4.37 -7.21
CA CYS A 99 12.21 -3.11 -6.47
C CYS A 99 13.34 -2.17 -6.96
N LEU A 100 14.56 -2.70 -7.15
CA LEU A 100 15.69 -1.92 -7.64
C LEU A 100 15.45 -1.37 -9.05
N LYS A 101 14.93 -2.21 -9.96
CA LYS A 101 14.57 -1.76 -11.31
C LYS A 101 13.49 -0.67 -11.28
N LEU A 102 12.51 -0.80 -10.39
CA LEU A 102 11.43 0.17 -10.25
C LEU A 102 11.96 1.50 -9.73
N ILE A 103 12.74 1.51 -8.65
CA ILE A 103 13.33 2.73 -8.07
C ILE A 103 14.21 3.43 -9.11
N ASN A 104 15.12 2.69 -9.77
CA ASN A 104 15.97 3.25 -10.82
C ASN A 104 15.17 3.86 -11.98
N LEU A 105 14.03 3.26 -12.34
CA LEU A 105 13.16 3.79 -13.39
C LEU A 105 12.47 5.09 -12.96
N LEU A 106 11.99 5.15 -11.72
CA LEU A 106 11.37 6.35 -11.15
C LEU A 106 12.39 7.49 -11.05
N GLU A 107 13.57 7.23 -10.48
CA GLU A 107 14.65 8.21 -10.37
C GLU A 107 15.13 8.71 -11.73
N LYS A 108 15.30 7.81 -12.71
CA LYS A 108 15.69 8.17 -14.09
C LYS A 108 14.69 9.12 -14.74
N ASN A 109 13.41 8.97 -14.42
CA ASN A 109 12.35 9.82 -14.94
C ASN A 109 12.16 11.10 -14.11
N GLY A 110 12.90 11.28 -13.01
CA GLY A 110 12.73 12.40 -12.09
C GLY A 110 11.41 12.35 -11.33
N GLU A 111 10.83 11.16 -11.16
CA GLU A 111 9.58 10.97 -10.44
C GLU A 111 9.85 10.94 -8.93
N GLU A 112 9.04 11.66 -8.17
CA GLU A 112 9.09 11.64 -6.71
C GLU A 112 8.34 10.41 -6.16
N TYR A 113 8.93 9.76 -5.16
CA TYR A 113 8.29 8.68 -4.42
C TYR A 113 8.36 8.94 -2.91
N ILE A 114 7.41 8.39 -2.18
CA ILE A 114 7.34 8.52 -0.72
C ILE A 114 8.16 7.38 -0.11
N ASP A 115 9.22 7.74 0.61
CA ASP A 115 9.99 6.79 1.43
C ASP A 115 9.46 6.80 2.86
N GLU A 116 8.78 5.73 3.24
CA GLU A 116 8.27 5.51 4.60
C GLU A 116 9.23 4.69 5.47
N PHE A 117 10.44 4.38 4.96
CA PHE A 117 11.39 3.59 5.71
C PHE A 117 11.91 4.37 6.93
N PRO A 118 11.85 3.81 8.16
CA PRO A 118 12.15 4.59 9.36
C PRO A 118 13.62 4.95 9.61
N ILE A 119 14.53 4.57 8.71
CA ILE A 119 15.95 4.90 8.78
C ILE A 119 16.33 5.68 7.53
N TYR A 120 16.87 6.88 7.72
CA TYR A 120 17.41 7.69 6.63
C TYR A 120 18.90 7.94 6.83
N ILE A 121 19.58 8.27 5.73
CA ILE A 121 21.02 8.53 5.69
C ILE A 121 21.24 9.99 5.33
N GLU A 122 21.98 10.70 6.17
CA GLU A 122 22.36 12.10 5.94
C GLU A 122 23.85 12.26 6.24
N ASN A 123 24.62 12.74 5.26
CA ASN A 123 26.07 12.93 5.38
C ASN A 123 26.85 11.69 5.87
N GLY A 124 26.44 10.49 5.42
CA GLY A 124 27.05 9.21 5.81
C GLY A 124 26.73 8.74 7.24
N LYS A 125 25.83 9.43 7.95
CA LYS A 125 25.30 9.02 9.26
C LYS A 125 23.86 8.55 9.12
N TYR A 126 23.53 7.54 9.91
CA TYR A 126 22.22 6.91 9.93
C TYR A 126 21.40 7.48 11.08
N TYR A 127 20.15 7.81 10.80
CA TYR A 127 19.24 8.41 11.76
C TYR A 127 17.88 7.73 11.70
N TYR A 128 17.19 7.68 12.85
CA TYR A 128 15.80 7.26 12.88
C TYR A 128 14.88 8.45 12.57
N THR A 129 13.86 8.22 11.74
CA THR A 129 12.78 9.18 11.54
C THR A 129 12.02 9.45 12.85
N PHE A 130 11.83 8.42 13.69
CA PHE A 130 11.23 8.54 15.02
C PHE A 130 11.93 9.59 15.90
N ASP A 131 13.27 9.53 15.98
CA ASP A 131 14.07 10.44 16.81
C ASP A 131 14.03 11.88 16.24
N LYS A 132 13.90 12.02 14.91
CA LYS A 132 13.71 13.30 14.23
C LYS A 132 12.33 13.89 14.56
N ASN A 133 11.28 13.10 14.49
CA ASN A 133 9.90 13.52 14.78
C ASN A 133 9.75 14.03 16.22
N ILE A 134 10.38 13.35 17.19
CA ILE A 134 10.39 13.79 18.60
C ILE A 134 11.10 15.15 18.73
N ARG A 135 12.24 15.31 18.06
CA ARG A 135 13.02 16.55 18.09
C ARG A 135 12.25 17.72 17.48
N GLU A 136 11.61 17.49 16.34
CA GLU A 136 10.76 18.46 15.66
C GLU A 136 9.56 18.84 16.53
N TYR A 137 8.88 17.88 17.14
CA TYR A 137 7.80 18.15 18.08
C TYR A 137 8.27 19.04 19.24
N LYS A 138 9.40 18.69 19.87
CA LYS A 138 9.97 19.48 20.97
C LYS A 138 10.33 20.90 20.51
N ASN A 139 10.97 21.05 19.36
CA ASN A 139 11.32 22.37 18.79
C ASN A 139 10.07 23.22 18.50
N ASN A 140 9.05 22.63 17.88
CA ASN A 140 7.82 23.33 17.52
C ASN A 140 7.02 23.83 18.75
N ASN A 141 7.29 23.26 19.93
CA ASN A 141 6.62 23.62 21.19
C ASN A 141 7.55 24.34 22.19
N ASP A 142 8.78 24.68 21.78
CA ASP A 142 9.83 25.29 22.61
C ASP A 142 10.25 24.43 23.82
N ILE A 143 10.14 23.11 23.70
CA ILE A 143 10.50 22.16 24.76
C ILE A 143 12.01 21.88 24.69
N PRO A 144 12.76 21.99 25.81
CA PRO A 144 14.18 21.63 25.82
C PRO A 144 14.41 20.16 25.44
N GLN A 145 15.45 19.90 24.63
CA GLN A 145 15.69 18.58 24.04
C GLN A 145 16.05 17.50 25.06
N GLU A 146 16.68 17.89 26.17
CA GLU A 146 17.11 17.00 27.26
C GLU A 146 15.95 16.43 28.08
N LEU A 147 14.76 17.02 28.00
CA LEU A 147 13.62 16.60 28.82
C LEU A 147 13.08 15.24 28.35
N ASP A 148 12.76 14.38 29.31
CA ASP A 148 12.07 13.12 29.01
C ASP A 148 10.60 13.35 28.58
N ALA A 149 9.87 12.30 28.22
CA ALA A 149 8.48 12.42 27.81
C ALA A 149 7.56 12.98 28.92
N LYS A 150 7.83 12.64 30.17
CA LYS A 150 7.05 13.12 31.32
C LYS A 150 7.33 14.60 31.59
N GLU A 151 8.60 14.97 31.65
CA GLU A 151 9.07 16.34 31.83
C GLU A 151 8.57 17.22 30.68
N SER A 152 8.64 16.74 29.43
CA SER A 152 8.13 17.45 28.26
C SER A 152 6.61 17.69 28.34
N PHE A 153 5.86 16.71 28.83
CA PHE A 153 4.42 16.84 29.04
C PHE A 153 4.11 17.91 30.09
N TYR A 154 4.77 17.86 31.25
CA TYR A 154 4.55 18.85 32.31
C TYR A 154 5.09 20.23 31.95
N TYR A 155 6.16 20.33 31.16
CA TYR A 155 6.65 21.59 30.61
C TYR A 155 5.57 22.27 29.74
N LEU A 156 4.91 21.50 28.86
CA LEU A 156 3.81 22.01 28.05
C LEU A 156 2.63 22.46 28.93
N VAL A 157 2.28 21.67 29.96
CA VAL A 157 1.22 22.04 30.91
C VAL A 157 1.56 23.35 31.63
N ASP A 158 2.80 23.49 32.13
CA ASP A 158 3.25 24.68 32.86
C ASP A 158 3.25 25.92 31.95
N LYS A 159 3.63 25.76 30.66
CA LYS A 159 3.50 26.81 29.63
C LYS A 159 2.05 27.24 29.43
N LEU A 160 1.12 26.30 29.30
CA LEU A 160 -0.31 26.60 29.12
C LEU A 160 -0.97 27.22 30.36
N ILE A 161 -0.48 26.90 31.56
CA ILE A 161 -0.90 27.57 32.78
C ILE A 161 -0.42 29.03 32.79
N ALA A 162 0.82 29.28 32.35
CA ALA A 162 1.36 30.64 32.23
C ALA A 162 0.60 31.48 31.18
N GLU A 163 0.12 30.84 30.11
CA GLU A 163 -0.73 31.47 29.08
C GLU A 163 -2.19 31.68 29.54
N GLY A 164 -2.57 31.16 30.72
CA GLY A 164 -3.92 31.30 31.29
C GLY A 164 -4.97 30.36 30.69
N ILE A 165 -4.55 29.38 29.88
CA ILE A 165 -5.44 28.38 29.26
C ILE A 165 -5.82 27.29 30.28
N LEU A 166 -4.86 26.91 31.14
CA LEU A 166 -5.04 25.95 32.23
C LEU A 166 -4.88 26.62 33.59
N THR A 167 -5.41 25.99 34.64
CA THR A 167 -5.23 26.44 36.03
C THR A 167 -4.21 25.58 36.77
N GLN A 168 -3.68 26.10 37.88
CA GLN A 168 -2.80 25.33 38.77
C GLN A 168 -3.50 24.11 39.39
N GLU A 169 -4.83 24.15 39.54
CA GLU A 169 -5.61 23.01 40.01
C GLU A 169 -5.60 21.87 39.00
N ASP A 170 -5.63 22.20 37.70
CA ASP A 170 -5.60 21.21 36.61
C ASP A 170 -4.32 20.39 36.60
N ARG A 171 -3.20 21.01 36.99
CA ARG A 171 -1.89 20.35 37.06
C ARG A 171 -1.88 19.14 38.00
N ASN A 172 -2.72 19.16 39.03
CA ASN A 172 -2.81 18.12 40.05
C ASN A 172 -3.77 16.98 39.66
N LEU A 173 -4.44 17.09 38.52
CA LEU A 173 -5.28 16.01 38.00
C LEU A 173 -4.42 14.81 37.59
N GLU A 174 -5.07 13.63 37.56
CA GLU A 174 -4.45 12.45 36.97
C GLU A 174 -4.05 12.70 35.53
N ALA A 175 -2.90 12.16 35.11
CA ALA A 175 -2.30 12.45 33.80
C ALA A 175 -3.24 12.16 32.61
N THR A 176 -4.12 11.16 32.71
CA THR A 176 -5.14 10.84 31.70
C THR A 176 -6.21 11.91 31.59
N LYS A 177 -6.66 12.47 32.72
CA LYS A 177 -7.64 13.57 32.77
C LYS A 177 -7.02 14.86 32.26
N LEU A 178 -5.77 15.11 32.64
CA LEU A 178 -5.00 16.26 32.18
C LEU A 178 -4.77 16.20 30.66
N GLN A 179 -4.39 15.04 30.12
CA GLN A 179 -4.27 14.85 28.66
C GLN A 179 -5.61 15.08 27.94
N LYS A 180 -6.72 14.60 28.50
CA LYS A 180 -8.05 14.88 27.94
C LYS A 180 -8.33 16.38 27.88
N LYS A 181 -8.00 17.11 28.95
CA LYS A 181 -8.19 18.57 29.01
C LYS A 181 -7.30 19.32 28.01
N LEU A 182 -6.07 18.86 27.78
CA LEU A 182 -5.20 19.41 26.74
C LEU A 182 -5.83 19.25 25.35
N ASN A 183 -6.33 18.04 25.05
CA ASN A 183 -6.97 17.74 23.77
C ASN A 183 -8.24 18.59 23.54
N GLU A 184 -9.02 18.86 24.58
CA GLU A 184 -10.20 19.76 24.52
C GLU A 184 -9.80 21.19 24.17
N ASN A 185 -8.59 21.61 24.55
CA ASN A 185 -8.01 22.92 24.20
C ASN A 185 -7.20 22.89 22.90
N SER A 186 -7.36 21.86 22.05
CA SER A 186 -6.65 21.69 20.77
C SER A 186 -5.14 21.43 20.88
N TYR A 187 -4.64 21.00 22.04
CA TYR A 187 -3.25 20.57 22.23
C TYR A 187 -3.16 19.06 22.29
N TYR A 188 -2.42 18.45 21.35
CA TYR A 188 -2.32 16.99 21.21
C TYR A 188 -0.86 16.52 21.38
N PRO A 189 -0.34 16.47 22.62
CA PRO A 189 1.01 15.98 22.86
C PRO A 189 1.11 14.49 22.44
N PRO A 190 2.08 14.09 21.59
CA PRO A 190 2.28 12.72 21.14
C PRO A 190 2.97 11.89 22.23
N ILE A 191 2.35 11.82 23.40
CA ILE A 191 2.90 11.21 24.62
C ILE A 191 1.87 10.25 25.20
N LEU A 192 2.34 9.04 25.49
CA LEU A 192 1.58 7.98 26.15
C LEU A 192 1.69 8.18 27.67
N VAL A 193 0.77 8.94 28.26
CA VAL A 193 0.80 9.28 29.70
C VAL A 193 0.75 8.06 30.64
N SER A 194 0.27 6.91 30.16
CA SER A 194 0.27 5.65 30.93
C SER A 194 1.65 5.02 31.05
N LYS A 195 2.54 5.26 30.08
CA LYS A 195 3.89 4.70 30.02
C LYS A 195 4.99 5.74 30.14
N TRP A 196 4.64 7.03 30.06
CA TRP A 196 5.57 8.15 29.95
C TRP A 196 6.60 7.95 28.83
N LEU A 197 6.09 7.66 27.63
CA LEU A 197 6.86 7.51 26.40
C LEU A 197 6.26 8.37 25.30
N PHE A 198 7.10 8.89 24.41
CA PHE A 198 6.59 9.45 23.16
C PHE A 198 5.96 8.35 22.31
N THR A 199 4.92 8.70 21.55
CA THR A 199 4.30 7.78 20.59
C THR A 199 5.34 7.25 19.60
N GLU A 200 6.26 8.12 19.16
CA GLU A 200 7.37 7.76 18.27
C GLU A 200 8.39 6.81 18.91
N GLU A 201 8.64 6.91 20.22
CA GLU A 201 9.49 5.94 20.94
C GLU A 201 8.84 4.56 20.97
N LYS A 202 7.52 4.50 21.23
CA LYS A 202 6.77 3.25 21.13
C LYS A 202 6.79 2.70 19.70
N ASN A 203 6.56 3.55 18.69
CA ASN A 203 6.58 3.13 17.29
C ASN A 203 7.95 2.55 16.90
N LYS A 204 9.04 3.16 17.38
CA LYS A 204 10.40 2.63 17.22
C LYS A 204 10.58 1.27 17.87
N GLN A 205 10.09 1.09 19.10
CA GLN A 205 10.15 -0.20 19.81
C GLN A 205 9.38 -1.28 19.05
N ASP A 206 8.13 -0.99 18.67
CA ASP A 206 7.27 -1.93 17.93
C ASP A 206 7.88 -2.28 16.56
N TRP A 207 8.46 -1.30 15.86
CA TRP A 207 9.18 -1.51 14.60
C TRP A 207 10.38 -2.43 14.78
N LEU A 208 11.27 -2.15 15.77
CA LEU A 208 12.43 -3.01 16.05
C LEU A 208 12.02 -4.44 16.43
N GLU A 209 10.97 -4.58 17.25
CA GLU A 209 10.44 -5.88 17.67
C GLU A 209 9.89 -6.68 16.49
N SER A 210 9.25 -6.03 15.51
CA SER A 210 8.77 -6.69 14.28
C SER A 210 9.88 -7.35 13.47
N TYR A 211 11.12 -6.88 13.61
CA TYR A 211 12.33 -7.44 13.00
C TYR A 211 13.14 -8.34 13.96
N GLY A 212 12.59 -8.67 15.14
CA GLY A 212 13.25 -9.50 16.14
C GLY A 212 14.42 -8.82 16.88
N ILE A 213 14.52 -7.49 16.79
CA ILE A 213 15.58 -6.72 17.46
C ILE A 213 15.09 -6.32 18.86
N LYS A 214 15.59 -7.00 19.89
CA LYS A 214 15.24 -6.74 21.29
C LYS A 214 15.96 -5.55 21.92
N ASP A 215 17.03 -5.08 21.29
CA ASP A 215 17.81 -3.95 21.79
C ASP A 215 17.17 -2.63 21.34
N ILE A 216 16.49 -1.97 22.28
CA ILE A 216 15.75 -0.71 22.05
C ILE A 216 16.72 0.47 21.76
N ASN A 217 17.94 0.41 22.31
CA ASN A 217 18.94 1.47 22.21
C ASN A 217 19.91 1.26 21.05
N ILE A 218 19.59 0.34 20.14
CA ILE A 218 20.40 0.05 18.97
C ILE A 218 20.51 1.29 18.06
N SER A 219 21.74 1.62 17.66
CA SER A 219 21.96 2.72 16.72
C SER A 219 21.33 2.42 15.35
N ALA A 220 20.85 3.45 14.66
CA ALA A 220 20.22 3.31 13.35
C ALA A 220 21.12 2.53 12.35
N LYS A 221 22.43 2.79 12.36
CA LYS A 221 23.39 2.04 11.54
C LYS A 221 23.42 0.55 11.87
N LYS A 222 23.43 0.19 13.16
CA LYS A 222 23.44 -1.22 13.59
C LYS A 222 22.11 -1.91 13.26
N ALA A 223 20.99 -1.23 13.44
CA ALA A 223 19.68 -1.74 13.05
C ALA A 223 19.62 -1.97 11.54
N PHE A 224 19.96 -0.95 10.74
CA PHE A 224 20.02 -1.05 9.29
C PHE A 224 20.86 -2.26 8.83
N ASN A 225 22.07 -2.41 9.37
CA ASN A 225 22.94 -3.54 9.04
C ASN A 225 22.33 -4.89 9.45
N LYS A 226 21.62 -4.98 10.58
CA LYS A 226 20.90 -6.20 10.97
C LYS A 226 19.76 -6.52 10.01
N LEU A 227 18.96 -5.53 9.61
CA LEU A 227 17.89 -5.73 8.64
C LEU A 227 18.46 -6.16 7.28
N ARG A 228 19.47 -5.44 6.78
CA ARG A 228 20.13 -5.71 5.50
C ARG A 228 20.70 -7.12 5.41
N ASN A 229 21.39 -7.57 6.46
CA ASN A 229 22.01 -8.89 6.52
C ASN A 229 21.09 -9.98 7.06
N SER A 230 19.83 -9.69 7.35
CA SER A 230 18.89 -10.71 7.82
C SER A 230 18.62 -11.72 6.71
N GLU A 231 18.39 -12.97 7.10
CA GLU A 231 18.11 -14.07 6.17
C GLU A 231 16.86 -13.83 5.30
N ASN A 232 15.99 -12.93 5.75
CA ASN A 232 14.75 -12.58 5.07
C ASN A 232 14.96 -11.71 3.84
N TYR A 233 15.92 -10.78 3.88
CA TYR A 233 16.09 -9.77 2.83
C TYR A 233 17.22 -10.08 1.86
N LYS A 234 18.25 -10.84 2.25
CA LYS A 234 19.37 -11.28 1.39
C LYS A 234 19.86 -10.21 0.40
N ILE A 235 19.98 -8.96 0.85
CA ILE A 235 20.36 -7.85 -0.04
C ILE A 235 21.82 -8.03 -0.44
N ASP A 236 22.13 -7.86 -1.74
CA ASP A 236 23.50 -7.95 -2.23
C ASP A 236 24.39 -6.91 -1.52
N LYS A 237 25.57 -7.34 -1.09
CA LYS A 237 26.59 -6.49 -0.45
C LYS A 237 27.19 -5.48 -1.42
N ASN A 238 27.07 -5.70 -2.73
CA ASN A 238 27.58 -4.82 -3.77
C ASN A 238 26.69 -3.61 -4.04
N LEU A 239 25.42 -3.65 -3.63
CA LEU A 239 24.52 -2.50 -3.73
C LEU A 239 24.93 -1.45 -2.69
N SER A 240 24.88 -0.16 -3.04
CA SER A 240 25.26 0.90 -2.11
C SER A 240 24.38 0.88 -0.85
N ASP A 241 24.89 1.52 0.20
CA ASP A 241 24.09 1.94 1.34
C ASP A 241 23.29 3.20 0.97
#